data_AF-A0A4Q3RJ30-F1
#
_entry.id   AF-A0A4Q3RJ30-F1
#
_cell.length_a   1.000
_cell.length_b   1.000
_cell.length_c   1.000
_cell.angle_alpha   90.00
_cell.angle_beta   90.00
_cell.angle_gamma   90.00
#
_symmetry.space_group_name_H-M   'P 1'
#
loop_
_entity.id
_entity.type
_entity.pdbx_description
1 polymer ?
#
loop_
_entity_poly.entity_id
_entity_poly.type
_entity_poly.pdbx_seq_one_letter_code
_entity_poly.pdbx_strand_id
1 'polypeptide(L)'
;MKRFLSVLSAAIVLLFTQCETIQKLPTNTSGGLFSLNGQWQLTSSSDSKNLEGMVVSVIPGFAEATVQNLPVNNASCVREKDAYWRSVKSDQNGGFLADLLVSACTGSPAYKPATIAVISNNEVRIKTVSPANTEVLQTWTRVTAK
;
A
#
# COMPACT_ATOMS: atom_id res chain seq x y z
N MET A 1 -22.61 34.90 -62.66
CA MET A 1 -22.96 33.54 -62.17
C MET A 1 -22.17 33.33 -60.87
N LYS A 2 -22.77 33.22 -59.67
CA LYS A 2 -23.32 31.96 -59.07
C LYS A 2 -22.29 30.82 -59.24
N ARG A 3 -21.67 30.16 -58.25
CA ARG A 3 -21.97 29.86 -56.82
C ARG A 3 -20.74 29.17 -56.14
N PHE A 4 -20.53 29.48 -54.85
CA PHE A 4 -20.29 28.58 -53.69
C PHE A 4 -19.20 27.48 -53.63
N LEU A 5 -18.82 27.22 -52.35
CA LEU A 5 -18.14 26.05 -51.74
C LEU A 5 -16.61 26.17 -51.66
N SER A 6 -15.92 25.89 -50.55
CA SER A 6 -16.32 25.40 -49.23
C SER A 6 -15.22 25.73 -48.22
N VAL A 7 -15.64 26.02 -47.00
CA VAL A 7 -14.87 26.07 -45.75
C VAL A 7 -14.07 24.78 -45.57
N LEU A 8 -12.83 24.87 -45.08
CA LEU A 8 -12.22 23.77 -44.33
C LEU A 8 -11.68 24.30 -43.00
N SER A 9 -12.51 24.12 -41.98
CA SER A 9 -12.26 24.38 -40.57
C SER A 9 -11.15 23.50 -40.01
N ALA A 10 -10.37 24.13 -39.13
CA ALA A 10 -9.96 23.66 -37.81
C ALA A 10 -10.08 22.17 -37.49
N ALA A 11 -8.93 21.55 -37.19
CA ALA A 11 -8.80 20.53 -36.14
C ALA A 11 -7.33 20.38 -35.72
N ILE A 12 -6.83 21.30 -34.88
CA ILE A 12 -5.70 20.99 -33.99
C ILE A 12 -6.29 20.97 -32.57
N VAL A 13 -6.89 19.84 -32.22
CA VAL A 13 -7.25 19.49 -30.85
C VAL A 13 -6.67 18.11 -30.58
N LEU A 14 -5.37 18.08 -30.27
CA LEU A 14 -4.68 16.86 -29.83
C LEU A 14 -3.74 17.20 -28.67
N LEU A 15 -4.27 17.75 -27.58
CA LEU A 15 -3.50 17.97 -26.35
C LEU A 15 -4.34 17.82 -25.06
N PHE A 16 -5.25 16.85 -24.96
CA PHE A 16 -5.93 16.58 -23.66
C PHE A 16 -6.27 15.11 -23.35
N THR A 17 -5.77 14.12 -24.08
CA THR A 17 -6.09 12.71 -23.79
C THR A 17 -5.19 12.04 -22.74
N GLN A 18 -4.21 12.75 -22.17
CA GLN A 18 -3.32 12.17 -21.15
C GLN A 18 -3.88 12.25 -19.71
N CYS A 19 -5.05 12.87 -19.50
CA CYS A 19 -5.65 12.95 -18.16
C CYS A 19 -6.46 11.70 -17.75
N GLU A 20 -6.89 10.88 -18.73
CA GLU A 20 -7.74 9.72 -18.42
C GLU A 20 -6.95 8.51 -17.92
N THR A 21 -5.65 8.44 -18.19
CA THR A 21 -4.83 7.28 -17.78
C THR A 21 -4.53 7.26 -16.27
N ILE A 22 -4.66 8.41 -15.57
CA ILE A 22 -4.51 8.48 -14.11
C ILE A 22 -5.80 8.04 -13.39
N GLN A 23 -6.97 8.14 -14.03
CA GLN A 23 -8.26 7.75 -13.44
C GLN A 23 -8.47 6.23 -13.30
N LYS A 24 -7.60 5.40 -13.85
CA LYS A 24 -7.72 3.92 -13.87
C LYS A 24 -6.60 3.19 -13.14
N LEU A 25 -5.85 3.87 -12.26
CA LEU A 25 -5.06 3.13 -11.27
C LEU A 25 -6.04 2.54 -10.24
N PRO A 26 -5.96 1.24 -9.93
CA PRO A 26 -6.81 0.63 -8.91
C PRO A 26 -6.72 1.45 -7.62
N THR A 27 -7.86 1.94 -7.12
CA THR A 27 -7.98 2.72 -5.88
C THR A 27 -7.77 1.87 -4.62
N ASN A 28 -7.20 0.67 -4.76
CA ASN A 28 -7.16 -0.32 -3.70
C ASN A 28 -6.35 0.16 -2.47
N THR A 29 -5.37 1.04 -2.67
CA THR A 29 -4.55 1.68 -1.62
C THR A 29 -4.98 3.12 -1.30
N SER A 30 -6.16 3.55 -1.80
CA SER A 30 -6.74 4.86 -1.55
C SER A 30 -8.20 4.73 -1.10
N GLY A 31 -8.49 5.12 0.15
CA GLY A 31 -9.82 5.09 0.74
C GLY A 31 -10.25 6.49 1.15
N GLY A 32 -11.33 7.02 0.55
CA GLY A 32 -11.77 8.39 0.79
C GLY A 32 -10.68 9.43 0.48
N LEU A 33 -10.26 10.21 1.48
CA LEU A 33 -9.20 11.23 1.36
C LEU A 33 -7.79 10.69 1.69
N PHE A 34 -7.67 9.44 2.14
CA PHE A 34 -6.42 8.88 2.62
C PHE A 34 -5.83 7.88 1.61
N SER A 35 -4.50 7.84 1.52
CA SER A 35 -3.78 6.85 0.74
C SER A 35 -2.61 6.25 1.50
N LEU A 36 -2.47 4.93 1.41
CA LEU A 36 -1.33 4.19 1.92
C LEU A 36 -0.06 4.37 1.08
N ASN A 37 -0.11 5.06 -0.06
CA ASN A 37 1.03 5.20 -0.97
C ASN A 37 2.25 5.84 -0.29
N GLY A 38 3.43 5.28 -0.52
CA GLY A 38 4.70 5.73 0.06
C GLY A 38 5.32 4.71 1.00
N GLN A 39 6.29 5.16 1.79
CA GLN A 39 7.05 4.30 2.69
C GLN A 39 6.51 4.35 4.12
N TRP A 40 6.42 3.18 4.74
CA TRP A 40 5.95 2.99 6.10
C TRP A 40 6.96 2.17 6.89
N GLN A 41 7.26 2.61 8.10
CA GLN A 41 8.17 1.94 9.02
C GLN A 41 7.37 1.31 10.17
N LEU A 42 7.64 0.05 10.47
CA LEU A 42 7.11 -0.63 11.65
C LEU A 42 7.76 -0.03 12.89
N THR A 43 7.01 0.74 13.67
CA THR A 43 7.53 1.40 14.88
C THR A 43 7.27 0.61 16.14
N SER A 44 6.19 -0.17 16.18
CA SER A 44 5.96 -1.11 17.26
C SER A 44 5.16 -2.33 16.83
N SER A 45 5.45 -3.47 17.44
CA SER A 45 4.66 -4.70 17.32
C SER A 45 4.49 -5.38 18.67
N SER A 46 3.35 -6.04 18.92
CA SER A 46 3.14 -6.84 20.13
C SER A 46 3.86 -8.19 20.11
N ASP A 47 4.15 -8.75 18.94
CA ASP A 47 4.72 -10.11 18.79
C ASP A 47 5.97 -10.18 17.90
N SER A 48 6.19 -9.17 17.06
CA SER A 48 7.24 -9.13 16.03
C SER A 48 8.27 -8.04 16.34
N LYS A 49 8.74 -8.00 17.60
CA LYS A 49 9.70 -6.98 18.09
C LYS A 49 10.98 -6.90 17.26
N ASN A 50 11.45 -8.03 16.79
CA ASN A 50 12.63 -8.15 15.94
C ASN A 50 12.45 -7.57 14.52
N LEU A 51 11.22 -7.26 14.11
CA LEU A 51 10.93 -6.57 12.85
C LEU A 51 10.73 -5.06 13.04
N GLU A 52 10.72 -4.54 14.27
CA GLU A 52 10.64 -3.10 14.50
C GLU A 52 11.82 -2.39 13.81
N GLY A 53 11.50 -1.35 13.02
CA GLY A 53 12.44 -0.70 12.10
C GLY A 53 12.32 -1.15 10.64
N MET A 54 11.61 -2.25 10.35
CA MET A 54 11.33 -2.69 8.98
C MET A 54 10.58 -1.60 8.20
N VAL A 55 10.96 -1.38 6.95
CA VAL A 55 10.32 -0.43 6.04
C VAL A 55 9.66 -1.18 4.90
N VAL A 56 8.41 -0.85 4.61
CA VAL A 56 7.67 -1.30 3.43
C VAL A 56 7.35 -0.11 2.53
N SER A 57 7.25 -0.36 1.23
CA SER A 57 6.81 0.64 0.24
C SER A 57 5.52 0.19 -0.43
N VAL A 58 4.54 1.07 -0.43
CA VAL A 58 3.26 0.91 -1.13
C VAL A 58 3.31 1.76 -2.40
N ILE A 59 3.30 1.10 -3.56
CA ILE A 59 3.33 1.78 -4.86
C ILE A 59 1.88 2.01 -5.31
N PRO A 60 1.50 3.23 -5.75
CA PRO A 60 0.17 3.50 -6.30
C PRO A 60 -0.23 2.49 -7.39
N GLY A 61 -1.45 1.96 -7.29
CA GLY A 61 -1.97 0.99 -8.25
C GLY A 61 -1.53 -0.46 -8.02
N PHE A 62 -0.59 -0.72 -7.12
CA PHE A 62 -0.24 -2.06 -6.66
C PHE A 62 -0.93 -2.34 -5.33
N ALA A 63 -1.60 -3.48 -5.22
CA ALA A 63 -2.30 -3.89 -4.00
C ALA A 63 -1.35 -4.54 -2.96
N GLU A 64 -0.10 -4.09 -2.89
CA GLU A 64 0.96 -4.68 -2.07
C GLU A 64 1.85 -3.62 -1.42
N ALA A 65 2.33 -3.91 -0.20
CA ALA A 65 3.42 -3.21 0.45
C ALA A 65 4.65 -4.12 0.47
N THR A 66 5.67 -3.74 -0.28
CA THR A 66 6.88 -4.55 -0.47
C THR A 66 7.96 -4.13 0.51
N VAL A 67 8.57 -5.09 1.22
CA VAL A 67 9.70 -4.83 2.14
C VAL A 67 10.84 -4.18 1.36
N GLN A 68 11.24 -2.99 1.80
CA GLN A 68 12.38 -2.26 1.26
C GLN A 68 13.63 -2.51 2.08
N ASN A 69 13.51 -2.41 3.40
CA ASN A 69 14.63 -2.54 4.34
C ASN A 69 14.18 -3.37 5.55
N LEU A 70 15.10 -4.18 6.07
CA LEU A 70 14.93 -4.93 7.31
C LEU A 70 15.84 -4.40 8.42
N PRO A 71 15.45 -4.53 9.69
CA PRO A 71 16.36 -4.23 10.79
C PRO A 71 17.53 -5.23 10.83
N VAL A 72 18.69 -4.76 11.30
CA VAL A 72 19.96 -5.54 11.30
C VAL A 72 19.84 -6.85 12.09
N ASN A 73 18.98 -6.90 13.10
CA ASN A 73 18.74 -8.04 13.98
C ASN A 73 17.43 -8.79 13.65
N ASN A 74 16.99 -8.77 12.40
CA ASN A 74 15.83 -9.54 11.96
C ASN A 74 16.03 -11.06 12.18
N ALA A 75 15.39 -11.59 13.22
CA ALA A 75 15.31 -13.04 13.49
C ALA A 75 14.11 -13.74 12.79
N SER A 76 13.34 -13.03 11.97
CA SER A 76 12.22 -13.57 11.21
C SER A 76 12.66 -13.88 9.79
N CYS A 77 12.02 -14.87 9.17
CA CYS A 77 12.34 -15.30 7.81
C CYS A 77 11.61 -14.45 6.75
N VAL A 78 11.50 -13.15 7.03
CA VAL A 78 11.07 -12.12 6.07
C VAL A 78 12.30 -11.61 5.34
N ARG A 79 12.20 -11.40 4.03
CA ARG A 79 13.29 -10.89 3.19
C ARG A 79 12.87 -9.58 2.53
N GLU A 80 13.87 -8.81 2.10
CA GLU A 80 13.62 -7.69 1.19
C GLU A 80 12.91 -8.18 -0.07
N LYS A 81 12.07 -7.33 -0.64
CA LYS A 81 11.21 -7.62 -1.80
C LYS A 81 10.06 -8.59 -1.54
N ASP A 82 9.97 -9.24 -0.37
CA ASP A 82 8.74 -9.96 -0.02
C ASP A 82 7.58 -8.94 0.11
N ALA A 83 6.38 -9.34 -0.31
CA ALA A 83 5.16 -8.57 -0.06
C ALA A 83 4.76 -8.77 1.40
N TYR A 84 4.90 -7.75 2.23
CA TYR A 84 4.52 -7.86 3.64
C TYR A 84 3.02 -7.60 3.83
N TRP A 85 2.48 -6.57 3.17
CA TRP A 85 1.03 -6.37 3.07
C TRP A 85 0.62 -6.79 1.67
N ARG A 86 -0.34 -7.70 1.55
CA ARG A 86 -0.80 -8.21 0.26
C ARG A 86 -2.30 -8.01 0.11
N SER A 87 -2.78 -7.97 -1.12
CA SER A 87 -4.22 -7.83 -1.42
C SER A 87 -4.84 -6.60 -0.73
N VAL A 88 -4.06 -5.52 -0.55
CA VAL A 88 -4.49 -4.31 0.15
C VAL A 88 -5.71 -3.74 -0.57
N LYS A 89 -6.78 -3.46 0.17
CA LYS A 89 -8.04 -2.89 -0.34
C LYS A 89 -8.66 -1.94 0.67
N SER A 90 -9.22 -0.81 0.23
CA SER A 90 -10.00 0.08 1.11
C SER A 90 -11.18 -0.67 1.70
N ASP A 91 -11.43 -0.48 2.99
CA ASP A 91 -12.72 -0.79 3.58
C ASP A 91 -13.68 0.41 3.42
N GLN A 92 -14.98 0.17 3.54
CA GLN A 92 -16.01 1.22 3.39
C GLN A 92 -16.10 2.15 4.61
N ASN A 93 -15.33 1.89 5.66
CA ASN A 93 -15.30 2.62 6.92
C ASN A 93 -14.09 3.57 7.02
N GLY A 94 -13.32 3.74 5.95
CA GLY A 94 -12.15 4.63 5.90
C GLY A 94 -10.84 3.98 6.33
N GLY A 95 -10.82 2.67 6.57
CA GLY A 95 -9.63 1.86 6.78
C GLY A 95 -9.27 1.01 5.56
N PHE A 96 -8.43 -0.01 5.76
CA PHE A 96 -8.04 -0.97 4.73
C PHE A 96 -8.05 -2.40 5.28
N LEU A 97 -8.21 -3.36 4.38
CA LEU A 97 -8.00 -4.78 4.61
C LEU A 97 -6.78 -5.22 3.82
N ALA A 98 -5.99 -6.13 4.38
CA ALA A 98 -4.84 -6.72 3.72
C ALA A 98 -4.61 -8.14 4.27
N ASP A 99 -3.83 -8.94 3.56
CA ASP A 99 -3.22 -10.14 4.12
C ASP A 99 -1.78 -9.80 4.54
N LEU A 100 -1.46 -9.99 5.81
CA LEU A 100 -0.13 -9.73 6.38
C LEU A 100 0.73 -10.98 6.30
N LEU A 101 1.94 -10.85 5.75
CA LEU A 101 2.95 -11.90 5.82
C LEU A 101 3.42 -12.09 7.25
N VAL A 102 3.21 -13.29 7.78
CA VAL A 102 3.76 -13.74 9.05
C VAL A 102 4.76 -14.84 8.75
N SER A 103 6.02 -14.62 9.16
CA SER A 103 7.11 -15.54 8.86
C SER A 103 7.66 -16.16 10.13
N ALA A 104 7.63 -17.49 10.20
CA ALA A 104 8.32 -18.28 11.21
C ALA A 104 9.52 -18.95 10.54
N CYS A 105 10.70 -18.89 11.16
CA CYS A 105 11.90 -19.50 10.57
C CYS A 105 11.92 -21.03 10.58
N THR A 106 10.99 -21.65 11.29
CA THR A 106 10.82 -23.10 11.36
C THR A 106 9.75 -23.61 10.39
N GLY A 107 9.21 -22.76 9.50
CA GLY A 107 8.14 -23.16 8.58
C GLY A 107 8.01 -22.24 7.35
N SER A 108 7.00 -22.52 6.52
CA SER A 108 6.71 -21.68 5.36
C SER A 108 6.09 -20.35 5.79
N PRO A 109 6.49 -19.21 5.18
CA PRO A 109 5.81 -17.94 5.40
C PRO A 109 4.32 -18.06 5.05
N ALA A 110 3.46 -17.50 5.89
CA ALA A 110 2.01 -17.58 5.73
C ALA A 110 1.39 -16.19 5.79
N TYR A 111 0.38 -15.96 4.97
CA TYR A 111 -0.37 -14.71 4.99
C TYR A 111 -1.60 -14.84 5.89
N LYS A 112 -1.83 -13.87 6.77
CA LYS A 112 -2.95 -13.83 7.70
C LYS A 112 -3.79 -12.58 7.46
N PRO A 113 -5.14 -12.66 7.49
CA PRO A 113 -5.97 -11.48 7.33
C PRO A 113 -5.64 -10.40 8.36
N ALA A 114 -5.70 -9.14 7.94
CA ALA A 114 -5.40 -7.99 8.75
C ALA A 114 -6.32 -6.81 8.43
N THR A 115 -6.58 -6.00 9.44
CA THR A 115 -7.27 -4.71 9.33
C THR A 115 -6.29 -3.59 9.62
N ILE A 116 -6.26 -2.59 8.74
CA ILE A 116 -5.42 -1.40 8.82
C ILE A 116 -6.33 -0.21 9.13
N ALA A 117 -6.24 0.32 10.34
CA ALA A 117 -6.94 1.52 10.76
C ALA A 117 -6.05 2.75 10.53
N VAL A 118 -6.60 3.78 9.90
CA VAL A 118 -5.94 5.08 9.75
C VAL A 118 -6.11 5.88 11.02
N ILE A 119 -5.00 6.24 11.68
CA ILE A 119 -5.01 7.06 12.90
C ILE A 119 -4.72 8.52 12.56
N SER A 120 -3.77 8.75 11.66
CA SER A 120 -3.45 10.07 11.11
C SER A 120 -2.82 9.92 9.72
N ASN A 121 -2.50 11.04 9.05
CA ASN A 121 -1.79 11.02 7.77
C ASN A 121 -0.41 10.31 7.84
N ASN A 122 0.16 10.21 9.04
CA ASN A 122 1.49 9.66 9.28
C ASN A 122 1.49 8.40 10.16
N GLU A 123 0.33 7.91 10.60
CA GLU A 123 0.22 6.72 11.46
C GLU A 123 -0.95 5.84 11.03
N VAL A 124 -0.66 4.55 10.87
CA VAL A 124 -1.67 3.49 10.75
C VAL A 124 -1.43 2.42 11.81
N ARG A 125 -2.52 1.78 12.25
CA ARG A 125 -2.46 0.64 13.17
C ARG A 125 -3.01 -0.59 12.48
N ILE A 126 -2.30 -1.68 12.61
CA ILE A 126 -2.65 -2.96 11.99
C ILE A 126 -2.99 -3.96 13.09
N LYS A 127 -4.13 -4.62 12.92
CA LYS A 127 -4.55 -5.76 13.74
C LYS A 127 -4.57 -7.02 12.88
N THR A 128 -3.89 -8.07 13.33
CA THR A 128 -3.86 -9.40 12.68
C THR A 128 -3.74 -10.51 13.73
N VAL A 129 -3.43 -11.72 13.30
CA VAL A 129 -3.19 -12.89 14.15
C VAL A 129 -1.86 -13.56 13.83
N SER A 130 -1.16 -14.03 14.86
CA SER A 130 0.08 -14.80 14.72
C SER A 130 -0.19 -16.25 14.30
N PRO A 131 0.82 -17.07 13.97
CA PRO A 131 0.62 -18.48 13.65
C PRO A 131 0.09 -19.28 14.85
N ALA A 132 0.31 -18.77 16.08
CA ALA A 132 -0.23 -19.32 17.32
C ALA A 132 -1.65 -18.80 17.65
N ASN A 133 -2.35 -18.19 16.68
CA ASN A 133 -3.69 -17.61 16.83
C ASN A 133 -3.81 -16.55 17.94
N THR A 134 -2.71 -15.87 18.27
CA THR A 134 -2.72 -14.74 19.21
C THR A 134 -2.94 -13.45 18.44
N GLU A 135 -3.68 -12.52 19.01
CA GLU A 135 -3.85 -11.20 18.42
C GLU A 135 -2.52 -10.44 18.35
N VAL A 136 -2.29 -9.80 17.22
CA VAL A 136 -1.11 -9.00 16.95
C VAL A 136 -1.51 -7.58 16.62
N LEU A 137 -0.92 -6.64 17.33
CA LEU A 137 -1.09 -5.21 17.08
C LEU A 137 0.24 -4.63 16.62
N GLN A 138 0.21 -3.90 15.51
CA GLN A 138 1.35 -3.20 14.96
C GLN A 138 1.03 -1.73 14.76
N THR A 139 2.00 -0.86 15.03
CA THR A 139 1.95 0.57 14.68
C THR A 139 2.96 0.84 13.59
N TRP A 140 2.52 1.53 12.55
CA TRP A 140 3.34 1.90 11.42
C TRP A 140 3.29 3.40 11.22
N THR A 141 4.46 4.02 11.03
CA THR A 141 4.55 5.46 10.76
C THR A 141 5.11 5.72 9.38
N ARG A 142 4.63 6.77 8.73
CA ARG A 142 5.16 7.20 7.43
C ARG A 142 6.63 7.58 7.58
N VAL A 143 7.47 7.11 6.67
CA VAL A 143 8.87 7.55 6.58
C VAL A 143 8.87 8.93 5.96
N THR A 144 9.15 9.96 6.74
CA THR A 144 9.43 11.31 6.23
C THR A 144 10.86 11.35 5.71
N ALA A 145 11.04 11.81 4.47
CA ALA A 145 12.37 12.18 4.00
C ALA A 145 12.94 13.24 4.96
N LYS A 146 14.14 12.98 5.47
CA LYS A 146 14.90 13.97 6.24
C LYS A 146 15.47 15.04 5.32
#